data_AF-A0A371FKX8-F1
#
_entry.id   AF-A0A371FKX8-F1
#
_cell.length_a   1.000
_cell.length_b   1.000
_cell.length_c   1.000
_cell.angle_alpha   90.00
_cell.angle_beta   90.00
_cell.angle_gamma   90.00
#
_symmetry.space_group_name_H-M   'P 1'
#
loop_
_entity.id
_entity.type
_entity.pdbx_description
1 polymer ?
#
loop_
_entity_poly.entity_id
_entity_poly.type
_entity_poly.pdbx_seq_one_letter_code
_entity_poly.pdbx_strand_id
1 'polypeptide(L)'
;MSGLNTTIVEHRLPVLPDVILIRQQLRRMKSEVTLKIKEESRSLRRTGRSDYKDFNRASPKDNFSLSHIDILVDNTAQHAFYSFMDGFSRYN
;
A
#
# COMPACT_ATOMS: atom_id res chain seq x y z
N MET A 1 -10.51 -11.64 21.45
CA MET A 1 -9.23 -10.90 21.32
C MET A 1 -9.58 -9.44 21.24
N SER A 2 -9.12 -8.61 22.16
CA SER A 2 -9.19 -7.15 22.01
C SER A 2 -8.35 -6.77 20.78
N GLY A 3 -8.95 -6.07 19.82
CA GLY A 3 -8.23 -5.60 18.63
C GLY A 3 -7.10 -4.65 18.99
N LEU A 4 -6.13 -4.50 18.09
CA LEU A 4 -5.05 -3.52 18.23
C LEU A 4 -5.64 -2.11 18.29
N ASN A 5 -5.00 -1.22 19.05
CA ASN A 5 -5.43 0.16 19.18
C ASN A 5 -5.45 0.85 17.82
N THR A 6 -6.62 1.36 17.42
CA THR A 6 -6.84 2.02 16.14
C THR A 6 -5.96 3.26 15.96
N THR A 7 -5.59 3.95 17.04
CA THR A 7 -4.68 5.11 16.96
C THR A 7 -3.25 4.74 16.53
N ILE A 8 -2.88 3.47 16.64
CA ILE A 8 -1.54 2.95 16.28
C ILE A 8 -1.55 2.31 14.89
N VAL A 9 -2.68 1.73 14.46
CA VAL A 9 -2.78 0.95 13.22
C VAL A 9 -3.39 1.74 12.05
N GLU A 10 -4.22 2.74 12.34
CA GLU A 10 -4.87 3.51 11.28
C GLU A 10 -3.90 4.50 10.61
N HIS A 11 -3.52 4.19 9.38
CA HIS A 11 -2.75 5.11 8.55
C HIS A 11 -3.65 6.22 7.99
N ARG A 12 -3.54 7.43 8.54
CA ARG A 12 -4.23 8.60 8.01
C ARG A 12 -3.48 9.12 6.78
N LEU A 13 -4.15 9.10 5.63
CA LEU A 13 -3.58 9.61 4.39
C LEU A 13 -3.55 11.15 4.44
N PRO A 14 -2.38 11.80 4.39
CA PRO A 14 -2.29 13.24 4.37
C PRO A 14 -2.78 13.75 3.02
N VAL A 15 -4.03 14.19 2.93
CA VAL A 15 -4.55 14.89 1.75
C VAL A 15 -4.30 16.38 1.97
N LEU A 16 -3.72 17.05 0.97
CA LEU A 16 -3.55 18.50 1.02
C LEU A 16 -4.93 19.18 1.18
N PRO A 17 -5.09 20.11 2.14
CA PRO A 17 -6.40 20.69 2.48
C PRO A 17 -7.07 21.41 1.31
N ASP A 18 -6.28 21.91 0.37
CA ASP A 18 -6.77 22.67 -0.79
C ASP A 18 -6.97 21.83 -2.05
N VAL A 19 -6.73 20.50 -1.98
CA VAL A 19 -6.88 19.60 -3.13
C VAL A 19 -8.26 18.95 -3.12
N ILE A 20 -9.08 19.32 -4.11
CA ILE A 20 -10.37 18.66 -4.36
C ILE A 20 -10.08 17.24 -4.87
N LEU A 21 -10.54 16.24 -4.14
CA LEU A 21 -10.48 14.84 -4.59
C LEU A 21 -11.25 14.69 -5.90
N ILE A 22 -10.54 14.30 -6.96
CA ILE A 22 -11.13 14.14 -8.28
C ILE A 22 -11.83 12.77 -8.34
N ARG A 23 -13.15 12.77 -8.55
CA ARG A 23 -13.87 11.55 -8.98
C ARG A 23 -13.49 11.26 -10.43
N GLN A 24 -12.58 10.30 -10.62
CA GLN A 24 -12.16 9.89 -11.96
C GLN A 24 -13.34 9.24 -12.70
N GLN A 25 -13.70 9.81 -13.85
CA GLN A 25 -14.74 9.24 -14.71
C GLN A 25 -14.28 7.89 -15.28
N LEU A 26 -15.21 6.95 -15.36
CA LEU A 26 -14.94 5.64 -15.96
C LEU A 26 -14.63 5.83 -17.45
N ARG A 27 -13.46 5.40 -17.90
CA ARG A 27 -13.07 5.48 -19.31
C ARG A 27 -13.95 4.56 -20.15
N ARG A 28 -14.45 5.05 -21.28
CA ARG A 28 -15.15 4.21 -22.27
C ARG A 28 -14.15 3.28 -22.93
N MET A 29 -14.40 1.98 -22.85
CA MET A 29 -13.53 0.93 -23.37
C MET A 29 -14.32 -0.03 -24.24
N LYS A 30 -13.63 -0.67 -25.20
CA LYS A 30 -14.21 -1.73 -26.02
C LYS A 30 -14.64 -2.90 -25.13
N SER A 31 -15.71 -3.60 -25.52
CA SER A 31 -16.31 -4.71 -24.74
C SER A 31 -15.31 -5.79 -24.34
N GLU A 32 -14.41 -6.17 -25.24
CA GLU A 32 -13.32 -7.14 -25.01
C GLU A 32 -12.39 -6.70 -23.87
N VAL A 33 -12.04 -5.42 -23.82
CA VAL A 33 -11.18 -4.84 -22.79
C VAL A 33 -11.93 -4.73 -21.46
N THR A 34 -13.21 -4.36 -21.50
CA THR A 34 -14.07 -4.31 -20.30
C THR A 34 -14.25 -5.68 -19.64
N LEU A 35 -14.36 -6.76 -20.43
CA LEU A 35 -14.42 -8.13 -19.92
C LEU A 35 -13.11 -8.54 -19.23
N LYS A 36 -11.97 -8.25 -19.86
CA LYS A 36 -10.64 -8.49 -19.26
C LYS A 36 -10.44 -7.70 -17.98
N ILE A 37 -10.87 -6.44 -17.94
CA ILE A 37 -10.80 -5.60 -16.73
C ILE A 37 -11.73 -6.13 -15.63
N LYS A 38 -12.90 -6.68 -15.98
CA LYS A 38 -13.79 -7.30 -14.98
C LYS A 38 -13.16 -8.56 -14.39
N GLU A 39 -12.52 -9.39 -15.21
CA GLU A 39 -11.80 -10.57 -14.76
C GLU A 39 -10.56 -10.20 -13.93
N GLU A 40 -9.76 -9.26 -14.42
CA GLU A 40 -8.60 -8.73 -13.71
C GLU A 40 -9.03 -8.05 -12.41
N SER A 41 -10.07 -7.23 -12.38
CA SER A 41 -10.60 -6.64 -11.13
C SER A 41 -11.04 -7.71 -10.11
N ARG A 42 -11.53 -8.87 -10.58
CA ARG A 42 -11.84 -10.01 -9.72
C ARG A 42 -10.57 -10.71 -9.23
N SER A 43 -9.54 -10.79 -10.08
CA SER A 43 -8.21 -11.29 -9.72
C SER A 43 -7.51 -10.34 -8.73
N LEU A 44 -7.45 -9.04 -9.02
CA LEU A 44 -6.97 -7.97 -8.15
C LEU A 44 -7.72 -7.90 -6.83
N ARG A 45 -9.03 -8.16 -6.79
CA ARG A 45 -9.77 -8.33 -5.51
C ARG A 45 -9.34 -9.57 -4.72
N ARG A 46 -8.82 -10.59 -5.40
CA ARG A 46 -8.24 -11.79 -4.78
C ARG A 46 -6.75 -11.62 -4.47
N THR A 47 -6.06 -10.69 -5.14
CA THR A 47 -4.60 -10.50 -5.09
C THR A 47 -4.19 -9.17 -4.42
N GLY A 48 -5.14 -8.28 -4.11
CA GLY A 48 -4.93 -7.03 -3.37
C GLY A 48 -4.29 -5.87 -4.15
N ARG A 49 -4.29 -5.86 -5.49
CA ARG A 49 -3.53 -4.88 -6.28
C ARG A 49 -4.45 -3.88 -7.01
N SER A 50 -4.24 -2.57 -6.85
CA SER A 50 -5.05 -1.52 -7.49
C SER A 50 -4.15 -0.39 -7.99
N ASP A 51 -4.60 0.38 -8.98
CA ASP A 51 -3.83 1.45 -9.62
C ASP A 51 -4.01 2.78 -8.87
N TYR A 52 -2.99 3.21 -8.11
CA TYR A 52 -3.05 4.37 -7.21
C TYR A 52 -2.33 5.64 -7.73
N LYS A 53 -2.02 5.74 -9.03
CA LYS A 53 -1.15 6.82 -9.56
C LYS A 53 -1.66 8.24 -9.27
N ASP A 54 -2.95 8.49 -9.49
CA ASP A 54 -3.56 9.82 -9.27
C ASP A 54 -3.69 10.12 -7.76
N PHE A 55 -3.96 9.09 -6.96
CA PHE A 55 -4.05 9.19 -5.51
C PHE A 55 -2.68 9.51 -4.86
N ASN A 56 -1.62 8.83 -5.30
CA ASN A 56 -0.24 9.04 -4.83
C ASN A 56 0.32 10.42 -5.21
N ARG A 57 -0.33 11.14 -6.13
CA ARG A 57 0.03 12.52 -6.49
C ARG A 57 -0.62 13.55 -5.57
N ALA A 58 -1.79 13.23 -5.01
CA ALA A 58 -2.55 14.10 -4.11
C ALA A 58 -2.15 13.92 -2.63
N SER A 59 -1.59 12.75 -2.28
CA SER A 59 -1.02 12.47 -0.97
C SER A 59 0.49 12.65 -1.01
N PRO A 60 1.09 13.59 -0.26
CA PRO A 60 2.53 13.66 -0.10
C PRO A 60 3.08 12.34 0.46
N LYS A 61 4.27 11.93 0.01
CA LYS A 61 4.97 10.78 0.62
C LYS A 61 5.30 11.12 2.06
N ASP A 62 4.91 10.24 2.98
CA ASP A 62 5.39 10.30 4.36
C ASP A 62 6.89 10.00 4.36
N ASN A 63 7.67 10.85 5.03
CA ASN A 63 9.12 10.72 5.14
C ASN A 63 9.49 9.92 6.38
N PHE A 64 8.91 8.73 6.53
CA PHE A 64 9.33 7.82 7.59
C PHE A 64 10.80 7.49 7.38
N SER A 65 11.64 7.86 8.35
CA SER A 65 13.07 7.59 8.31
C SER A 65 13.29 6.08 8.39
N LEU A 66 13.46 5.44 7.25
CA LEU A 66 13.94 4.06 7.19
C LEU A 66 15.41 4.07 7.58
N SER A 67 15.79 3.26 8.56
CA SER A 67 17.19 2.97 8.83
C SER A 67 17.83 2.43 7.55
N HIS A 68 19.02 2.92 7.23
CA HIS A 68 19.76 2.43 6.06
C HIS A 68 19.88 0.91 6.18
N ILE A 69 19.50 0.19 5.12
CA ILE A 69 19.44 -1.27 5.14
C ILE A 69 20.79 -1.86 5.56
N ASP A 70 21.88 -1.24 5.15
CA ASP A 70 23.24 -1.64 5.50
C ASP A 70 23.50 -1.58 7.01
N ILE A 71 23.00 -0.55 7.71
CA ILE A 71 23.10 -0.46 9.18
C ILE A 71 22.31 -1.60 9.84
N LEU A 72 21.15 -1.95 9.29
CA LEU A 72 20.36 -3.09 9.77
C LEU A 72 21.11 -4.41 9.56
N VAL A 73 21.75 -4.60 8.41
CA VAL A 73 22.50 -5.80 8.05
C VAL A 73 23.80 -5.95 8.85
N ASP A 74 24.52 -4.84 9.07
CA ASP A 74 25.76 -4.85 9.84
C ASP A 74 25.52 -5.13 11.32
N ASN A 75 24.42 -4.58 11.87
CA ASN A 75 24.00 -4.88 13.23
C ASN A 75 23.51 -6.31 13.39
N THR A 76 22.85 -6.88 12.38
CA THR A 76 22.44 -8.28 12.45
C THR A 76 23.66 -9.17 12.45
N ALA A 77 24.63 -8.99 11.54
CA ALA A 77 25.80 -9.86 11.32
C ALA A 77 26.61 -10.27 12.57
N GLN A 78 26.46 -9.57 13.70
CA GLN A 78 27.07 -9.92 15.00
C GLN A 78 26.33 -11.05 15.76
N HIS A 79 25.20 -11.54 15.26
CA HIS A 79 24.39 -12.59 15.89
C HIS A 79 24.55 -13.95 15.19
N ALA A 80 24.60 -15.03 15.97
CA ALA A 80 24.79 -16.40 15.45
C ALA A 80 23.49 -17.06 14.96
N PHE A 81 22.32 -16.55 15.34
CA PHE A 81 21.01 -17.12 14.99
C PHE A 81 20.00 -16.02 14.71
N TYR A 82 19.16 -16.22 13.69
CA TYR A 82 18.07 -15.32 13.33
C TYR A 82 16.77 -16.10 13.12
N SER A 83 15.67 -15.50 13.54
CA SER A 83 14.33 -15.90 13.15
C SER A 83 13.65 -14.72 12.46
N PHE A 84 13.07 -14.95 11.29
CA PHE A 84 12.32 -13.94 10.54
C PHE A 84 10.84 -14.27 10.63
N MET A 85 10.02 -13.29 11.01
CA MET A 85 8.57 -13.40 10.93
C MET A 85 8.13 -12.86 9.58
N ASP A 86 7.42 -13.68 8.80
CA ASP A 86 6.87 -13.23 7.53
C ASP A 86 5.77 -12.18 7.77
N GLY A 87 6.04 -10.95 7.31
CA GLY A 87 5.15 -9.80 7.44
C GLY A 87 4.19 -9.62 6.26
N PHE A 88 4.02 -10.64 5.40
CA PHE A 88 3.34 -10.57 4.11
C PHE A 88 1.92 -9.96 4.11
N SER A 89 1.28 -9.83 5.28
CA SER A 89 -0.12 -9.40 5.39
C SER A 89 -0.34 -8.16 6.27
N ARG A 90 0.52 -7.14 6.16
CA ARG A 90 0.30 -5.86 6.89
C ARG A 90 -0.58 -4.85 6.15
N TYR A 91 -0.98 -5.13 4.91
CA TYR A 91 -1.95 -4.34 4.15
C TYR A 91 -3.07 -5.28 3.67
N ASN A 92 -4.31 -5.02 4.10
CA ASN A 92 -5.51 -5.74 3.66
C ASN A 92 -6.04 -5.19 2.34
#